data_AF-A0A6G4RA54-F1
#
_entry.id   AF-A0A6G4RA54-F1
#
_cell.length_a   1.000
_cell.length_b   1.000
_cell.length_c   1.000
_cell.angle_alpha   90.00
_cell.angle_beta   90.00
_cell.angle_gamma   90.00
#
_symmetry.space_group_name_H-M   'P 1'
#
loop_
_entity.id
_entity.type
_entity.pdbx_description
1 polymer ?
#
loop_
_entity_poly.entity_id
_entity_poly.type
_entity_poly.pdbx_seq_one_letter_code
_entity_poly.pdbx_strand_id
1 'polypeptide(L)'
;MTSLRDLLAESLAIGETVQVRLERADDSDTLVGPHPREASPMDIVIIDGEELLKERPPADPVTVEIVGEVVDGRIAGRILEDA
;
A
#
# COMPACT_ATOMS: atom_id res chain seq x y z
N MET A 1 -17.89 21.10 -6.10
CA MET A 1 -16.47 21.56 -6.05
C MET A 1 -15.69 20.40 -5.48
N THR A 2 -15.12 19.56 -6.33
CA THR A 2 -14.21 18.49 -5.90
C THR A 2 -12.80 19.03 -6.09
N SER A 3 -12.04 19.13 -4.99
CA SER A 3 -10.64 19.56 -5.03
C SER A 3 -9.78 18.42 -5.60
N LEU A 4 -8.65 18.72 -6.24
CA LEU A 4 -7.70 17.70 -6.71
C LEU A 4 -7.27 16.75 -5.57
N ARG A 5 -7.28 17.25 -4.31
CA ARG A 5 -7.06 16.44 -3.11
C ARG A 5 -8.20 15.47 -2.78
N ASP A 6 -9.45 15.84 -3.05
CA ASP A 6 -10.61 14.93 -2.85
C ASP A 6 -10.61 13.84 -3.92
N LEU A 7 -10.30 14.21 -5.17
CA LEU A 7 -10.14 13.24 -6.26
C LEU A 7 -8.95 12.30 -6.03
N LEU A 8 -7.84 12.79 -5.46
CA LEU A 8 -6.76 11.92 -5.02
C LEU A 8 -7.20 11.04 -3.85
N ALA A 9 -7.92 11.55 -2.85
CA ALA A 9 -8.39 10.72 -1.74
C ALA A 9 -9.34 9.60 -2.19
N GLU A 10 -10.26 9.88 -3.10
CA GLU A 10 -11.12 8.87 -3.73
C GLU A 10 -10.33 7.91 -4.64
N SER A 11 -9.35 8.43 -5.41
CA SER A 11 -8.54 7.62 -6.33
C SER A 11 -7.58 6.69 -5.59
N LEU A 12 -6.99 7.17 -4.48
CA LEU A 12 -6.04 6.47 -3.62
C LEU A 12 -6.72 5.64 -2.53
N ALA A 13 -8.06 5.64 -2.48
CA ALA A 13 -8.82 4.71 -1.66
C ALA A 13 -8.39 4.74 -0.17
N ILE A 14 -8.18 5.94 0.37
CA ILE A 14 -7.72 6.11 1.75
C ILE A 14 -8.76 5.54 2.72
N GLY A 15 -8.32 4.64 3.60
CA GLY A 15 -9.19 3.87 4.50
C GLY A 15 -9.87 2.66 3.85
N GLU A 16 -9.61 2.39 2.57
CA GLU A 16 -10.00 1.12 1.94
C GLU A 16 -8.92 0.05 2.16
N THR A 17 -9.38 -1.19 2.20
CA THR A 17 -8.54 -2.38 2.25
C THR A 17 -8.41 -2.96 0.85
N VAL A 18 -7.19 -3.11 0.38
CA VAL A 18 -6.89 -3.60 -0.97
C VAL A 18 -5.93 -4.79 -0.91
N GLN A 19 -6.05 -5.72 -1.85
CA GLN A 19 -5.09 -6.82 -1.97
C GLN A 19 -3.92 -6.40 -2.84
N VAL A 20 -2.71 -6.51 -2.30
CA VAL A 20 -1.50 -6.06 -2.97
C VAL A 20 -0.43 -7.11 -2.85
N ARG A 21 0.23 -7.37 -3.98
CA ARG A 21 1.42 -8.21 -3.98
C ARG A 21 2.60 -7.37 -3.51
N LEU A 22 3.19 -7.76 -2.40
CA LEU A 22 4.34 -7.07 -1.84
C LEU A 22 5.63 -7.67 -2.37
N GLU A 23 6.56 -6.79 -2.68
CA GLU A 23 7.92 -7.08 -3.11
C GLU A 23 8.87 -6.27 -2.22
N ARG A 24 10.10 -6.77 -2.06
CA ARG A 24 11.12 -6.01 -1.33
C ARG A 24 11.60 -4.87 -2.22
N ALA A 25 11.65 -3.64 -1.70
CA ALA A 25 12.23 -2.54 -2.43
C ALA A 25 13.73 -2.77 -2.67
N ASP A 26 14.24 -2.44 -3.86
CA ASP A 26 15.66 -2.61 -4.17
C ASP A 26 16.57 -1.71 -3.31
N ASP A 27 16.05 -0.55 -2.91
CA ASP A 27 16.81 0.50 -2.20
C ASP A 27 16.69 0.42 -0.66
N SER A 28 15.74 -0.34 -0.12
CA SER A 28 15.43 -0.42 1.32
C SER A 28 14.91 -1.81 1.70
N ASP A 29 15.09 -2.25 2.95
CA ASP A 29 14.49 -3.50 3.46
C ASP A 29 12.96 -3.37 3.74
N THR A 30 12.31 -2.43 3.08
CA THR A 30 10.88 -2.13 3.20
C THR A 30 10.10 -2.89 2.13
N LEU A 31 8.88 -3.31 2.46
CA LEU A 31 7.99 -3.91 1.49
C LEU A 31 7.22 -2.84 0.71
N VAL A 32 7.24 -2.96 -0.61
CA VAL A 32 6.50 -2.10 -1.54
C VAL A 32 5.65 -2.96 -2.47
N GLY A 33 4.53 -2.44 -2.94
CA GLY A 33 3.69 -3.16 -3.88
C GLY A 33 3.00 -2.20 -4.85
N PRO A 34 2.77 -2.62 -6.09
CA PRO A 34 2.05 -1.81 -7.06
C PRO A 34 0.62 -1.58 -6.57
N HIS A 35 0.12 -0.36 -6.75
CA HIS A 35 -1.26 -0.06 -6.40
C HIS A 35 -2.21 -0.83 -7.32
N PRO A 36 -3.25 -1.52 -6.80
CA PRO A 36 -4.12 -2.38 -7.60
C PRO A 36 -5.03 -1.60 -8.56
N ARG A 37 -5.01 -0.26 -8.48
CA ARG A 37 -5.67 0.63 -9.43
C ARG A 37 -4.62 1.10 -10.41
N GLU A 38 -4.72 0.69 -11.68
CA GLU A 38 -3.82 1.14 -12.76
C GLU A 38 -3.76 2.67 -12.89
N ALA A 39 -4.81 3.38 -12.49
CA ALA A 39 -4.87 4.84 -12.51
C ALA A 39 -4.09 5.51 -11.37
N SER A 40 -3.66 4.76 -10.35
CA SER A 40 -2.85 5.31 -9.27
C SER A 40 -1.42 5.54 -9.77
N PRO A 41 -0.92 6.78 -9.74
CA PRO A 41 0.46 7.09 -10.14
C PRO A 41 1.49 6.70 -9.08
N MET A 42 1.07 6.14 -7.94
CA MET A 42 1.90 5.88 -6.76
C MET A 42 1.77 4.43 -6.32
N ASP A 43 2.90 3.81 -6.03
CA ASP A 43 3.00 2.51 -5.37
C ASP A 43 2.66 2.62 -3.88
N ILE A 44 2.37 1.47 -3.26
CA ILE A 44 2.10 1.35 -1.83
C ILE A 44 3.39 0.91 -1.13
N VAL A 45 3.73 1.56 -0.03
CA VAL A 45 4.82 1.18 0.87
C VAL A 45 4.24 0.75 2.20
N ILE A 46 4.70 -0.37 2.74
CA ILE A 46 4.23 -0.85 4.02
C ILE A 46 5.04 -0.22 5.13
N ILE A 47 4.33 0.40 6.07
CA ILE A 47 4.93 1.07 7.22
C ILE A 47 4.59 0.36 8.54
N ASP A 48 3.62 -0.56 8.53
CA ASP A 48 3.11 -1.24 9.72
C ASP A 48 2.44 -2.58 9.37
N GLY A 49 2.40 -3.52 10.31
CA GLY A 49 1.81 -4.85 10.16
C GLY A 49 2.69 -5.88 9.44
N GLU A 50 3.93 -5.54 9.10
CA GLU A 50 4.87 -6.48 8.47
C GLU A 50 5.27 -7.65 9.39
N GLU A 51 5.04 -7.54 10.70
CA GLU A 51 5.20 -8.60 11.70
C GLU A 51 4.11 -9.68 11.64
N LEU A 52 2.99 -9.38 10.97
CA LEU A 52 1.91 -10.35 10.72
C LEU A 52 2.27 -11.31 9.57
N LEU A 53 3.26 -10.93 8.75
CA LEU A 53 3.72 -11.75 7.63
C LEU A 53 4.55 -12.92 8.13
N LYS A 54 4.21 -14.11 7.64
CA LYS A 54 5.00 -15.34 7.89
C LYS A 54 6.34 -15.32 7.17
N GLU A 55 6.42 -14.62 6.03
CA GLU A 55 7.61 -14.51 5.19
C GLU A 55 7.71 -13.11 4.56
N ARG A 56 8.94 -12.63 4.32
CA ARG A 56 9.21 -11.31 3.73
C ARG A 56 10.16 -11.43 2.53
N PRO A 57 9.69 -11.19 1.29
CA PRO A 57 8.32 -10.81 0.89
C PRO A 57 7.35 -12.01 0.91
N PRO A 58 6.03 -11.78 1.08
CA PRO A 58 4.99 -12.81 0.98
C PRO A 58 4.86 -13.34 -0.46
N ALA A 59 4.68 -14.65 -0.62
CA ALA A 59 4.45 -15.25 -1.93
C ALA A 59 3.06 -14.89 -2.51
N ASP A 60 2.07 -14.82 -1.63
CA ASP A 60 0.67 -14.53 -1.93
C ASP A 60 0.33 -13.04 -1.72
N PRO A 61 -0.69 -12.50 -2.42
CA PRO A 61 -1.16 -11.13 -2.20
C PRO A 61 -1.72 -10.96 -0.79
N VAL A 62 -1.34 -9.87 -0.12
CA VAL A 62 -1.78 -9.58 1.25
C VAL A 62 -2.75 -8.41 1.29
N THR A 63 -3.62 -8.41 2.30
CA THR A 63 -4.60 -7.33 2.48
C THR A 63 -3.95 -6.17 3.24
N VAL A 64 -3.91 -5.02 2.59
CA VAL A 64 -3.33 -3.79 3.14
C VAL A 64 -4.38 -2.69 3.18
N GLU A 65 -4.44 -1.97 4.29
CA GLU A 65 -5.23 -0.76 4.45
C GLU A 65 -4.40 0.45 4.04
N ILE A 66 -4.97 1.32 3.22
CA ILE A 66 -4.32 2.57 2.83
C ILE A 66 -4.51 3.62 3.91
N VAL A 67 -3.42 4.02 4.57
CA VAL A 67 -3.45 4.91 5.75
C VAL A 67 -3.62 6.39 5.36
N GLY A 68 -3.49 6.73 4.07
CA GLY A 68 -3.64 8.11 3.57
C GLY A 68 -2.45 9.01 3.88
N GLU A 69 -1.35 8.41 4.30
CA GLU A 69 -0.05 9.06 4.46
C GLU A 69 0.82 8.76 3.22
N VAL A 70 1.74 9.66 2.89
CA VAL A 70 2.68 9.47 1.77
C VAL A 70 4.10 9.53 2.31
N VAL A 71 4.84 8.44 2.14
CA VAL A 71 6.22 8.27 2.60
C VAL A 71 7.10 8.02 1.37
N ASP A 72 8.15 8.82 1.21
CA ASP A 72 9.08 8.73 0.08
C ASP A 72 8.41 8.72 -1.31
N GLY A 73 7.30 9.46 -1.46
CA GLY A 73 6.53 9.53 -2.70
C GLY A 73 5.64 8.30 -2.99
N ARG A 74 5.54 7.38 -2.03
CA ARG A 74 4.65 6.20 -2.05
C ARG A 74 3.56 6.34 -1.01
N ILE A 75 2.44 5.69 -1.22
CA ILE A 75 1.33 5.73 -0.28
C ILE A 75 1.56 4.72 0.83
N ALA A 76 1.44 5.16 2.07
CA ALA A 76 1.56 4.31 3.24
C ALA A 76 0.40 3.32 3.32
N GLY A 77 0.76 2.04 3.40
CA GLY A 77 -0.13 0.93 3.66
C GLY A 77 0.20 0.26 4.98
N ARG A 78 -0.83 -0.33 5.61
CA ARG A 78 -0.70 -1.17 6.80
C ARG A 78 -1.29 -2.54 6.51
N ILE A 79 -0.56 -3.61 6.82
CA ILE A 79 -1.08 -4.97 6.67
C ILE A 79 -2.11 -5.24 7.76
N LEU A 80 -3.28 -5.77 7.37
CA LEU A 80 -4.36 -6.08 8.31
C LEU A 80 -4.42 -7.55 8.70
N GLU A 81 -4.30 -8.48 7.74
CA GLU A 81 -4.30 -9.92 8.00
C GLU A 81 -3.89 -10.72 6.74
N ASP A 82 -3.18 -11.82 6.96
CA ASP A 82 -2.80 -12.83 5.95
C ASP A 82 -3.97 -13.82 5.82
N ALA A 83 -4.74 -13.72 4.73
CA ALA A 83 -5.95 -14.53 4.51
C ALA A 83 -5.64 -15.96 4.08
#